data_AF-D8EW06-F1
#
_entry.id   AF-D8EW06-F1
#
_cell.length_a   1.000
_cell.length_b   1.000
_cell.length_c   1.000
_cell.angle_alpha   90.00
_cell.angle_beta   90.00
_cell.angle_gamma   90.00
#
_symmetry.space_group_name_H-M   'P 1'
#
loop_
_entity.id
_entity.type
_entity.pdbx_description
1 polymer ?
#
loop_
_entity_poly.entity_id
_entity_poly.type
_entity_poly.pdbx_seq_one_letter_code
_entity_poly.pdbx_strand_id
1 'polypeptide(L)'
;MKKRHKTTVIAMVTALVLLLGQRSTLLAQENLKKLDDKGGYMMADLVVMRPLGIAATAVGAVAYVLSLPFSLAGGNEPEARQKLMGDPANYTFTRPLGDF
;
A
#
# COMPACT_ATOMS: atom_id res chain seq x y z
N MET A 1 -38.96 33.18 34.80
CA MET A 1 -37.64 32.94 34.15
C MET A 1 -37.27 31.46 33.99
N LYS A 2 -37.67 30.55 34.90
CA LYS A 2 -37.32 29.10 34.88
C LYS A 2 -37.75 28.30 33.64
N LYS A 3 -38.84 28.70 32.96
CA LYS A 3 -39.40 27.98 31.80
C LYS A 3 -38.58 28.19 30.52
N ARG A 4 -38.06 29.41 30.29
CA ARG A 4 -37.21 29.75 29.14
C ARG A 4 -35.84 29.05 29.19
N HIS A 5 -35.27 28.92 30.39
CA HIS A 5 -33.98 28.25 30.59
C HIS A 5 -34.03 26.74 30.28
N LYS A 6 -35.16 26.06 30.56
CA LYS A 6 -35.33 24.63 30.25
C LYS A 6 -35.40 24.37 28.75
N THR A 7 -36.12 25.22 28.00
CA THR A 7 -36.17 25.14 26.53
C THR A 7 -34.82 25.43 25.88
N THR A 8 -34.05 26.39 26.40
CA THR A 8 -32.70 26.67 25.88
C THR A 8 -31.74 25.51 26.12
N VAL A 9 -31.79 24.87 27.29
CA VAL A 9 -30.95 23.70 27.60
C VAL A 9 -31.30 22.51 26.70
N ILE A 10 -32.60 22.23 26.48
CA ILE A 10 -33.02 21.14 25.59
C ILE A 10 -32.55 21.40 24.15
N ALA A 11 -32.71 22.63 23.64
CA ALA A 11 -32.24 23.00 22.31
C ALA A 11 -30.72 22.82 22.15
N MET A 12 -29.94 23.14 23.19
CA MET A 12 -28.49 22.98 23.19
C MET A 12 -28.06 21.51 23.20
N VAL A 13 -28.77 20.65 23.95
CA VAL A 13 -28.50 19.20 23.98
C VAL A 13 -28.87 18.56 22.65
N THR A 14 -29.99 18.92 22.04
CA THR A 14 -30.36 18.40 20.71
C THR A 14 -29.37 18.84 19.62
N ALA A 15 -28.88 20.08 19.67
CA ALA A 15 -27.85 20.56 18.74
C ALA A 15 -26.53 19.82 18.93
N LEU A 16 -26.13 19.53 20.18
CA LEU A 16 -24.91 18.76 20.47
C LEU A 16 -25.00 17.32 19.97
N VAL A 17 -26.16 16.66 20.13
CA VAL A 17 -26.38 15.29 19.63
C VAL A 17 -26.33 15.23 18.11
N LEU A 18 -26.88 16.24 17.41
CA LEU A 18 -26.81 16.33 15.95
C LEU A 18 -25.38 16.52 15.44
N LEU A 19 -24.57 17.35 16.11
CA LEU A 19 -23.16 17.57 15.76
C LEU A 19 -22.28 16.33 15.98
N LEU A 20 -22.60 15.52 16.98
CA LEU A 20 -21.90 14.25 17.24
C LEU A 20 -22.27 13.18 16.19
N GLY A 21 -23.51 13.17 15.71
CA GLY A 21 -23.99 12.25 14.68
C GLY A 21 -23.33 12.44 13.30
N GLN A 22 -22.85 13.65 12.98
CA GLN A 22 -22.18 13.96 11.71
C GLN A 22 -20.74 13.45 11.62
N ARG A 23 -20.12 12.98 12.72
CA ARG A 23 -18.72 12.52 12.71
C ARG A 23 -18.55 11.13 12.08
N SER A 24 -19.58 10.30 12.11
CA SER A 24 -19.55 8.92 11.58
C SER A 24 -19.51 8.89 10.04
N THR A 25 -20.22 9.81 9.37
CA THR A 25 -20.27 9.88 7.90
C THR A 25 -18.97 10.38 7.28
N LEU A 26 -18.27 11.30 7.95
CA LEU A 26 -17.00 11.86 7.48
C LEU A 26 -15.88 10.81 7.48
N LEU A 27 -15.80 9.98 8.53
CA LEU A 27 -14.85 8.86 8.59
C LEU A 27 -15.17 7.77 7.58
N ALA A 28 -16.45 7.47 7.36
CA ALA A 28 -16.86 6.52 6.33
C ALA A 28 -16.46 7.02 4.92
N GLN A 29 -16.68 8.30 4.63
CA GLN A 29 -16.34 8.90 3.35
C GLN A 29 -14.82 8.96 3.09
N GLU A 30 -14.01 9.24 4.11
CA GLU A 30 -12.54 9.22 3.99
C GLU A 30 -12.02 7.79 3.71
N ASN A 31 -12.58 6.78 4.38
CA ASN A 31 -12.21 5.38 4.13
C ASN A 31 -12.59 4.93 2.72
N LEU A 32 -13.78 5.31 2.24
CA LEU A 32 -14.20 5.02 0.86
C LEU A 32 -13.29 5.69 -0.17
N LYS A 33 -12.92 6.96 0.04
CA LYS A 33 -11.97 7.66 -0.83
C LYS A 33 -10.58 6.99 -0.81
N LYS A 34 -10.09 6.57 0.36
CA LYS A 34 -8.81 5.82 0.47
C LYS A 34 -8.86 4.46 -0.24
N LEU A 35 -10.01 3.78 -0.23
CA LEU A 35 -10.20 2.53 -0.95
C LEU A 35 -10.19 2.74 -2.47
N ASP A 36 -10.83 3.82 -2.93
CA ASP A 36 -10.83 4.22 -4.35
C ASP A 36 -9.42 4.59 -4.84
N ASP A 37 -8.70 5.43 -4.07
CA ASP A 37 -7.30 5.78 -4.34
C ASP A 37 -6.39 4.53 -4.34
N LYS A 38 -6.62 3.56 -3.42
CA LYS A 38 -5.89 2.27 -3.40
C LYS A 38 -6.16 1.42 -4.64
N GLY A 39 -7.38 1.43 -5.18
CA GLY A 39 -7.71 0.70 -6.41
C GLY A 39 -6.86 1.17 -7.61
N GLY A 40 -6.69 2.49 -7.74
CA GLY A 40 -5.81 3.08 -8.75
C GLY A 40 -4.35 2.62 -8.60
N TYR A 41 -3.83 2.63 -7.37
CA TYR A 41 -2.46 2.15 -7.09
C TYR A 41 -2.29 0.64 -7.35
N MET A 42 -3.29 -0.18 -7.03
CA MET A 42 -3.27 -1.61 -7.35
C MET A 42 -3.25 -1.87 -8.87
N MET A 43 -4.04 -1.11 -9.64
CA MET A 43 -4.05 -1.21 -11.10
C MET A 43 -2.73 -0.75 -11.72
N ALA A 44 -2.18 0.39 -11.25
CA ALA A 44 -0.88 0.87 -11.70
C ALA A 44 0.24 -0.12 -11.38
N ASP A 45 0.21 -0.72 -10.18
CA ASP A 45 1.13 -1.79 -9.82
C ASP A 45 1.02 -2.97 -10.78
N LEU A 46 -0.19 -3.49 -11.01
CA LEU A 46 -0.41 -4.65 -11.88
C LEU A 46 0.00 -4.43 -13.33
N VAL A 47 -0.32 -3.26 -13.90
CA VAL A 47 -0.14 -2.98 -15.33
C VAL A 47 1.26 -2.44 -15.64
N VAL A 48 1.90 -1.76 -14.69
CA VAL A 48 3.20 -1.10 -14.93
C VAL A 48 4.31 -1.75 -14.10
N MET A 49 4.13 -1.80 -12.78
CA MET A 49 5.23 -2.20 -11.88
C MET A 49 5.51 -3.71 -11.93
N ARG A 50 4.48 -4.56 -12.05
CA ARG A 50 4.68 -6.02 -12.15
C ARG A 50 5.40 -6.41 -13.45
N PRO A 51 5.00 -5.93 -14.65
CA PRO A 51 5.76 -6.20 -15.87
C PRO A 51 7.20 -5.69 -15.80
N LEU A 52 7.42 -4.52 -15.21
CA LEU A 52 8.76 -3.98 -15.01
C LEU A 52 9.58 -4.85 -14.04
N GLY A 53 8.99 -5.31 -12.95
CA GLY A 53 9.61 -6.23 -12.00
C GLY A 53 9.94 -7.59 -12.62
N ILE A 54 9.05 -8.12 -13.47
CA ILE A 54 9.30 -9.36 -14.22
C ILE A 54 10.50 -9.17 -15.16
N ALA A 55 10.55 -8.04 -15.88
CA ALA A 55 11.68 -7.71 -16.75
C ALA A 55 12.98 -7.57 -15.94
N ALA A 56 12.95 -6.89 -14.79
CA ALA A 56 14.10 -6.77 -13.90
C ALA A 56 14.57 -8.13 -13.36
N THR A 57 13.63 -9.01 -13.01
CA THR A 57 13.93 -10.38 -12.57
C THR A 57 14.59 -11.19 -13.69
N ALA A 58 14.09 -11.07 -14.93
CA ALA A 58 14.69 -11.73 -16.08
C ALA A 58 16.11 -11.24 -16.37
N VAL A 59 16.32 -9.91 -16.35
CA VAL A 59 17.66 -9.30 -16.52
C VAL A 59 18.60 -9.76 -15.42
N GLY A 60 18.15 -9.74 -14.17
CA GLY A 60 18.91 -10.20 -13.02
C GLY A 60 19.29 -11.68 -13.09
N ALA A 61 18.37 -12.54 -13.52
CA ALA A 61 18.65 -13.95 -13.76
C ALA A 61 19.70 -14.17 -14.85
N VAL A 62 19.61 -13.45 -15.98
CA VAL A 62 20.64 -13.49 -17.03
C VAL A 62 21.99 -13.03 -16.51
N ALA A 63 22.03 -11.92 -15.76
CA ALA A 63 23.25 -11.40 -15.15
C ALA A 63 23.87 -12.43 -14.17
N TYR A 64 23.05 -13.11 -13.37
CA TYR A 64 23.52 -14.18 -12.49
C TYR A 64 24.17 -15.32 -13.26
N VAL A 65 23.55 -15.81 -14.33
CA VAL A 65 24.11 -16.89 -15.18
C VAL A 65 25.44 -16.48 -15.79
N LEU A 66 25.56 -15.24 -16.29
CA LEU A 66 26.83 -14.72 -16.82
C LEU A 66 27.89 -14.54 -15.73
N SER A 67 27.48 -14.20 -14.50
CA SER A 67 28.38 -14.03 -13.36
C SER A 67 28.84 -15.34 -12.72
N LEU A 68 28.16 -16.46 -13.02
CA LEU A 68 28.35 -17.77 -12.37
C LEU A 68 29.81 -18.25 -12.32
N PRO A 69 30.61 -18.22 -13.41
CA PRO A 69 32.01 -18.65 -13.32
C PRO A 69 32.82 -17.77 -12.36
N PHE A 70 32.53 -16.47 -12.27
CA PHE A 70 33.23 -15.54 -11.39
C PHE A 70 32.78 -15.68 -9.94
N SER A 71 31.49 -15.88 -9.69
CA SER A 71 30.96 -16.00 -8.33
C SER A 71 31.30 -17.35 -7.69
N LEU A 72 31.41 -18.41 -8.49
CA LEU A 72 31.99 -19.69 -8.06
C LEU A 72 33.48 -19.56 -7.77
N ALA A 73 34.25 -18.92 -8.66
CA ALA A 73 35.68 -18.69 -8.44
C ALA A 73 35.96 -17.78 -7.23
N GLY A 74 35.10 -16.79 -6.99
CA GLY A 74 35.15 -15.88 -5.84
C GLY A 74 34.54 -16.43 -4.56
N GLY A 75 33.88 -17.59 -4.60
CA GLY A 75 33.24 -18.21 -3.44
C GLY A 75 32.00 -17.49 -2.89
N ASN A 76 31.39 -16.58 -3.65
CA ASN A 76 30.23 -15.78 -3.26
C ASN A 76 28.97 -16.09 -4.09
N GLU A 77 28.88 -17.28 -4.69
CA GLU A 77 27.74 -17.72 -5.49
C GLU A 77 26.38 -17.56 -4.79
N PRO A 78 26.19 -17.95 -3.50
CA PRO A 78 24.90 -17.79 -2.83
C PRO A 78 24.46 -16.33 -2.71
N GLU A 79 25.41 -15.43 -2.46
CA GLU A 79 25.16 -13.99 -2.37
C GLU A 79 24.80 -13.43 -3.76
N ALA A 80 25.57 -13.79 -4.79
CA ALA A 80 25.29 -13.39 -6.17
C ALA A 80 23.91 -13.86 -6.63
N ARG A 81 23.54 -15.12 -6.32
CA ARG A 81 22.21 -15.68 -6.60
C ARG A 81 21.11 -14.86 -5.92
N GLN A 82 21.28 -14.59 -4.62
CA GLN A 82 20.28 -13.83 -3.87
C GLN A 82 20.15 -12.41 -4.41
N LYS A 83 21.26 -11.71 -4.63
CA LYS A 83 21.23 -10.29 -5.04
C LYS A 83 20.77 -10.06 -6.47
N LEU A 84 21.22 -10.91 -7.39
CA LEU A 84 20.94 -10.72 -8.82
C LEU A 84 19.63 -11.34 -9.24
N MET A 85 19.16 -12.41 -8.57
CA MET A 85 17.94 -13.12 -8.98
C MET A 85 16.88 -13.17 -7.87
N GLY A 86 17.27 -13.49 -6.64
CA GLY A 86 16.35 -13.67 -5.52
C GLY A 86 15.64 -12.38 -5.08
N ASP A 87 16.37 -11.32 -4.83
CA ASP A 87 15.86 -10.02 -4.37
C ASP A 87 14.88 -9.40 -5.41
N PRO A 88 15.20 -9.37 -6.72
CA PRO A 88 14.24 -8.93 -7.75
C PRO A 88 12.96 -9.78 -7.82
N ALA A 89 13.09 -11.11 -7.72
CA ALA A 89 11.95 -12.01 -7.75
C ALA A 89 11.05 -11.80 -6.52
N ASN A 90 11.65 -11.66 -5.33
CA ASN A 90 10.91 -11.38 -4.10
C ASN A 90 10.16 -10.04 -4.20
N TYR A 91 10.84 -8.97 -4.63
CA TYR A 91 10.18 -7.68 -4.82
C TYR A 91 9.00 -7.78 -5.80
N THR A 92 9.12 -8.59 -6.85
CA THR A 92 8.11 -8.70 -7.90
C THR A 92 6.94 -9.60 -7.53
N PHE A 93 7.13 -10.67 -6.78
CA PHE A 93 6.11 -11.71 -6.60
C PHE A 93 5.56 -11.84 -5.18
N THR A 94 6.31 -11.44 -4.15
CA THR A 94 5.88 -11.66 -2.75
C THR A 94 5.22 -10.45 -2.12
N ARG A 95 5.37 -9.26 -2.69
CA ARG A 95 4.78 -8.04 -2.13
C ARG A 95 3.27 -7.90 -2.45
N PRO A 96 2.46 -7.32 -1.55
CA PRO A 96 1.05 -7.01 -1.81
C PRO A 96 0.85 -6.09 -3.02
N LEU A 97 -0.31 -6.18 -3.65
CA LEU A 97 -0.70 -5.30 -4.75
C LEU A 97 -0.93 -3.86 -4.28
N GLY A 98 -0.39 -2.89 -5.03
CA GLY A 98 -0.50 -1.47 -4.75
C GLY A 98 0.43 -0.94 -3.66
N ASP A 99 1.43 -1.75 -3.26
CA ASP A 99 2.47 -1.39 -2.29
C ASP A 99 3.84 -1.46 -2.97
N PHE A 100 4.39 -0.32 -3.40
CA PHE A 100 5.57 -0.24 -4.28
C PHE A 100 6.68 0.63 -3.70
#